data_AF-A0A1M3IH83-F1
#
_entry.id   AF-A0A1M3IH83-F1
#
_cell.length_a   1.000
_cell.length_b   1.000
_cell.length_c   1.000
_cell.angle_alpha   90.00
_cell.angle_beta   90.00
_cell.angle_gamma   90.00
#
_symmetry.space_group_name_H-M   'P 1'
#
loop_
_entity.id
_entity.type
_entity.pdbx_description
1 polymer ?
#
loop_
_entity_poly.entity_id
_entity_poly.type
_entity_poly.pdbx_seq_one_letter_code
_entity_poly.pdbx_strand_id
1 'polypeptide(L)'
;MKKIPSTTEDIFVREMILHGKPVAAVKMAFPKMQDYYLKDAIAYMMADPEIRHRIDAGILYFYKDCFEDIEIPGMKPVTTEEQQEFLYKIIRGERKYPMYVRTEQGLAMIMTQPEPAIVNDALYMAELLEEMERDAVVKQPYRH
;
A
#
# COMPACT_ATOMS: atom_id res chain seq x y z
N MET A 1 23.50 -24.74 -0.86
CA MET A 1 23.04 -23.50 -1.55
C MET A 1 22.04 -23.89 -2.62
N LYS A 2 20.74 -23.71 -2.36
CA LYS A 2 19.71 -23.95 -3.39
C LYS A 2 19.73 -22.74 -4.32
N LYS A 3 20.14 -22.94 -5.58
CA LYS A 3 19.95 -21.96 -6.65
C LYS A 3 18.45 -21.76 -6.79
N ILE A 4 17.93 -20.66 -6.24
CA ILE A 4 16.57 -20.22 -6.51
C ILE A 4 16.55 -19.90 -8.01
N PRO A 5 15.76 -20.59 -8.84
CA PRO A 5 15.61 -20.19 -10.22
C PRO A 5 14.91 -18.83 -10.17
N SER A 6 15.63 -17.74 -10.46
CA SER A 6 15.02 -16.41 -10.48
C SER A 6 13.94 -16.46 -11.55
N THR A 7 12.68 -16.33 -11.15
CA THR A 7 11.62 -16.20 -12.14
C THR A 7 11.88 -14.92 -12.92
N THR A 8 11.36 -14.84 -14.14
CA THR A 8 11.38 -13.63 -14.96
C THR A 8 10.85 -12.42 -14.19
N GLU A 9 9.90 -12.66 -13.29
CA GLU A 9 9.30 -11.70 -12.37
C GLU A 9 10.31 -11.23 -11.31
N ASP A 10 11.11 -12.13 -10.73
CA ASP A 10 12.16 -11.76 -9.77
C ASP A 10 13.19 -10.81 -10.40
N ILE A 11 13.58 -11.08 -11.65
CA ILE A 11 14.49 -10.22 -12.41
C ILE A 11 13.83 -8.85 -12.64
N PHE A 12 12.58 -8.84 -13.07
CA PHE A 12 11.83 -7.61 -13.28
C PHE A 12 11.70 -6.78 -11.99
N VAL A 13 11.29 -7.40 -10.89
CA VAL A 13 11.15 -6.76 -9.56
C VAL A 13 12.49 -6.17 -9.11
N ARG A 14 13.59 -6.95 -9.21
CA ARG A 14 14.92 -6.49 -8.81
C ARG A 14 15.37 -5.26 -9.59
N GLU A 15 15.22 -5.29 -10.92
CA GLU A 15 15.62 -4.17 -11.78
C GLU A 15 14.73 -2.93 -11.56
N MET A 16 13.45 -3.14 -11.25
CA MET A 16 12.54 -2.08 -10.83
C MET A 16 12.97 -1.41 -9.53
N ILE A 17 13.39 -2.18 -8.52
CA ILE A 17 13.87 -1.65 -7.24
C ILE A 17 15.18 -0.85 -7.44
N LEU A 18 16.13 -1.39 -8.19
CA LEU A 18 17.46 -0.79 -8.35
C LEU A 18 17.48 0.46 -9.23
N HIS A 19 16.63 0.50 -10.27
CA HIS A 19 16.74 1.50 -11.33
C HIS A 19 15.45 2.29 -11.58
N GLY A 20 14.30 1.83 -11.11
CA GLY A 20 13.01 2.51 -11.30
C GLY A 20 12.59 2.69 -12.77
N LYS A 21 13.15 1.89 -13.69
CA LYS A 21 12.96 2.03 -15.15
C LYS A 21 12.27 0.79 -15.72
N PRO A 22 10.94 0.83 -15.93
CA PRO A 22 10.16 -0.34 -16.39
C PRO A 22 10.64 -0.96 -17.69
N VAL A 23 11.05 -0.13 -18.65
CA VAL A 23 11.55 -0.59 -19.96
C VAL A 23 12.85 -1.37 -19.81
N ALA A 24 13.78 -0.90 -18.98
CA ALA A 24 15.04 -1.59 -18.73
C ALA A 24 14.79 -2.90 -17.97
N ALA A 25 13.91 -2.86 -16.96
CA ALA A 25 13.54 -4.05 -16.19
C ALA A 25 12.92 -5.15 -17.05
N VAL A 26 12.03 -4.81 -17.99
CA VAL A 26 11.47 -5.79 -18.94
C VAL A 26 12.51 -6.32 -19.91
N LYS A 27 13.41 -5.48 -20.44
CA LYS A 27 14.50 -5.95 -21.32
C LYS A 27 15.43 -6.93 -20.59
N MET A 28 15.68 -6.72 -19.31
CA MET A 28 16.49 -7.63 -18.49
C MET A 28 15.74 -8.92 -18.16
N ALA A 29 14.45 -8.84 -17.85
CA ALA A 29 13.60 -10.00 -17.59
C ALA A 29 13.38 -10.84 -18.87
N PHE A 30 13.23 -10.20 -20.02
CA PHE A 30 13.00 -10.85 -21.31
C PHE A 30 14.04 -10.42 -22.37
N PRO A 31 15.29 -10.92 -22.31
CA PRO A 31 16.37 -10.45 -23.19
C PRO A 31 16.15 -10.67 -24.69
N LYS A 32 15.26 -11.60 -25.05
CA LYS A 32 14.93 -11.95 -26.45
C LYS A 32 13.66 -11.25 -26.95
N MET A 33 13.03 -10.42 -26.12
CA MET A 33 11.79 -9.71 -26.48
C MET A 33 12.08 -8.59 -27.47
N GLN A 34 11.22 -8.47 -28.48
CA GLN A 34 11.29 -7.39 -29.45
C GLN A 34 10.74 -6.09 -28.85
N ASP A 35 11.31 -4.95 -29.26
CA ASP A 35 11.04 -3.65 -28.63
C ASP A 35 9.56 -3.23 -28.70
N TYR A 36 8.83 -3.66 -29.72
CA TYR A 36 7.42 -3.31 -29.88
C TYR A 36 6.48 -4.00 -28.88
N TYR A 37 6.90 -5.08 -28.21
CA TYR A 37 6.11 -5.75 -27.17
C TYR A 37 6.38 -5.23 -25.75
N LEU A 38 7.34 -4.32 -25.57
CA LEU A 38 7.79 -3.90 -24.24
C LEU A 38 6.66 -3.28 -23.41
N LYS A 39 5.79 -2.48 -24.05
CA LYS A 39 4.67 -1.83 -23.37
C LYS A 39 3.68 -2.86 -22.81
N ASP A 40 3.36 -3.89 -23.60
CA ASP A 40 2.41 -4.94 -23.21
C ASP A 40 3.01 -5.83 -22.13
N ALA A 41 4.31 -6.13 -22.20
CA ALA A 41 5.02 -6.89 -21.18
C ALA A 41 5.13 -6.12 -19.84
N ILE A 42 5.34 -4.81 -19.86
CA ILE A 42 5.27 -3.97 -18.66
C ILE A 42 3.86 -4.04 -18.07
N ALA A 43 2.83 -3.86 -18.90
CA ALA A 43 1.45 -3.91 -18.44
C ALA A 43 1.10 -5.28 -17.84
N TYR A 44 1.55 -6.37 -18.47
CA TYR A 44 1.39 -7.74 -17.96
C TYR A 44 2.05 -7.92 -16.59
N MET A 45 3.32 -7.53 -16.44
CA MET A 45 4.04 -7.65 -15.16
C MET A 45 3.43 -6.78 -14.06
N MET A 46 2.97 -5.57 -14.39
CA MET A 46 2.39 -4.64 -13.42
C MET A 46 0.91 -4.92 -13.13
N ALA A 47 0.24 -5.76 -13.91
CA ALA A 47 -1.13 -6.18 -13.64
C ALA A 47 -1.20 -7.06 -12.38
N ASP A 48 -0.18 -7.88 -12.15
CA ASP A 48 -0.08 -8.73 -10.96
C ASP A 48 0.09 -7.88 -9.68
N PRO A 49 -0.86 -7.96 -8.72
CA PRO A 49 -0.74 -7.29 -7.44
C PRO A 49 0.48 -7.74 -6.61
N GLU A 50 0.90 -8.99 -6.72
CA GLU A 50 2.04 -9.55 -5.98
C GLU A 50 3.35 -8.90 -6.45
N ILE A 51 3.54 -8.75 -7.76
CA ILE A 51 4.72 -8.07 -8.32
C ILE A 51 4.82 -6.64 -7.84
N ARG A 52 3.69 -5.90 -7.83
CA ARG A 52 3.64 -4.52 -7.32
C ARG A 52 4.01 -4.45 -5.84
N HIS A 53 3.41 -5.31 -5.01
CA HIS A 53 3.70 -5.36 -3.59
C HIS A 53 5.18 -5.67 -3.31
N ARG A 54 5.78 -6.58 -4.08
CA ARG A 54 7.20 -6.93 -3.96
C ARG A 54 8.14 -5.78 -4.34
N ILE A 55 7.78 -4.98 -5.35
CA ILE A 55 8.53 -3.77 -5.72
C ILE A 55 8.46 -2.75 -4.58
N ASP A 56 7.26 -2.45 -4.08
CA ASP A 56 7.05 -1.46 -3.02
C ASP A 56 7.78 -1.86 -1.73
N ALA A 57 7.63 -3.12 -1.30
CA ALA A 57 8.34 -3.65 -0.14
C ALA A 57 9.86 -3.62 -0.35
N GLY A 58 10.35 -4.02 -1.53
CA GLY A 58 11.77 -4.06 -1.84
C GLY A 58 12.42 -2.66 -1.87
N ILE A 59 11.71 -1.66 -2.39
CA ILE A 59 12.12 -0.26 -2.32
C ILE A 59 12.24 0.19 -0.85
N LEU A 60 11.21 -0.08 -0.04
CA LEU A 60 11.19 0.31 1.37
C LEU A 60 12.34 -0.31 2.18
N TYR A 61 12.65 -1.59 1.96
CA TYR A 61 13.79 -2.24 2.59
C TYR A 61 15.13 -1.70 2.08
N PHE A 62 15.27 -1.44 0.77
CA PHE A 62 16.48 -0.85 0.20
C PHE A 62 16.76 0.54 0.80
N TYR A 63 15.75 1.38 0.97
CA TYR A 63 15.90 2.68 1.63
C TYR A 63 16.26 2.56 3.12
N LYS A 64 15.69 1.57 3.83
CA LYS A 64 16.05 1.29 5.23
C LYS A 64 17.52 0.92 5.40
N ASP A 65 18.08 0.15 4.46
CA ASP A 65 19.48 -0.28 4.52
C ASP A 65 20.46 0.78 3.99
N CYS A 66 20.02 1.67 3.08
CA CYS A 66 20.88 2.72 2.51
C CYS A 66 20.89 4.03 3.31
N PHE A 67 19.92 4.25 4.19
CA PHE A 67 19.80 5.47 4.98
C PHE A 67 19.59 5.12 6.46
N GLU A 68 20.67 4.70 7.12
CA GLU A 68 20.68 4.39 8.57
C GLU A 68 20.32 5.62 9.44
N ASP A 69 20.55 6.84 8.93
CA ASP A 69 20.34 8.11 9.64
C ASP A 69 19.07 8.88 9.24
N ILE A 70 18.27 8.37 8.28
CA ILE A 70 16.93 8.91 8.11
C ILE A 70 16.11 8.28 9.24
N GLU A 71 15.65 9.11 10.18
CA GLU A 71 14.46 8.78 10.96
C GLU A 71 13.32 8.57 9.95
N ILE A 72 13.23 7.35 9.41
CA ILE A 72 11.96 6.82 8.94
C ILE A 72 11.11 7.02 10.17
N PRO A 73 10.07 7.88 10.14
CA PRO A 73 9.18 7.97 11.27
C PRO A 73 8.72 6.54 11.46
N GLY A 74 9.23 5.88 12.50
CA GLY A 74 8.87 4.51 12.77
C GLY A 74 7.37 4.50 12.71
N MET A 75 6.76 3.52 12.04
CA MET A 75 5.31 3.38 12.10
C MET A 75 4.96 3.27 13.58
N LYS A 76 4.70 4.41 14.21
CA LYS A 76 4.26 4.48 15.58
C LYS A 76 2.93 3.74 15.50
N PRO A 77 2.71 2.72 16.34
CA PRO A 77 1.41 2.10 16.39
C PRO A 77 0.41 3.24 16.56
N VAL A 78 -0.54 3.33 15.63
CA VAL A 78 -1.54 4.40 15.59
C VAL A 78 -2.21 4.39 16.95
N THR A 79 -2.08 5.49 17.69
CA THR A 79 -2.67 5.63 19.01
C THR A 79 -4.18 5.52 18.91
N THR A 80 -4.86 5.14 19.99
CA THR A 80 -6.33 5.05 20.00
C THR A 80 -6.97 6.40 19.63
N GLU A 81 -6.38 7.50 20.07
CA GLU A 81 -6.80 8.87 19.72
C GLU A 81 -6.69 9.13 18.21
N GLU A 82 -5.57 8.76 17.59
CA GLU A 82 -5.38 8.88 16.13
C GLU A 82 -6.34 7.96 15.35
N GLN A 83 -6.68 6.78 15.88
CA GLN A 83 -7.68 5.88 15.30
C GLN A 83 -9.09 6.48 15.38
N GLN A 84 -9.47 7.04 16.53
CA GLN A 84 -10.73 7.75 16.71
C GLN A 84 -10.83 8.95 15.77
N GLU A 85 -9.80 9.79 15.73
CA GLU A 85 -9.75 10.97 14.86
C GLU A 85 -9.88 10.57 13.38
N PHE A 86 -9.22 9.49 12.98
CA PHE A 86 -9.32 8.94 11.63
C PHE A 86 -10.76 8.51 11.29
N LEU A 87 -11.43 7.76 12.19
CA LEU A 87 -12.80 7.30 11.99
C LEU A 87 -13.78 8.48 11.92
N TYR A 88 -13.64 9.47 12.80
CA TYR A 88 -14.50 10.66 12.78
C TYR A 88 -14.33 11.51 11.52
N LYS A 89 -13.12 11.59 10.94
CA LYS A 89 -12.90 12.27 9.64
C LYS A 89 -13.66 11.59 8.49
N ILE A 90 -13.84 10.28 8.54
CA ILE A 90 -14.65 9.52 7.57
C ILE A 90 -16.13 9.83 7.79
N ILE A 91 -16.59 9.76 9.03
CA ILE A 91 -17.99 10.00 9.41
C ILE A 91 -18.44 11.42 9.04
N ARG A 92 -17.56 12.42 9.22
CA ARG A 92 -17.83 13.83 8.89
C ARG A 92 -17.70 14.17 7.40
N GLY A 93 -17.25 13.23 6.56
CA GLY A 93 -17.03 13.48 5.13
C GLY A 93 -15.85 14.43 4.84
N GLU A 94 -14.91 14.54 5.79
CA GLU A 94 -13.72 15.38 5.66
C GLU A 94 -12.61 14.68 4.86
N ARG A 95 -12.73 13.35 4.66
CA ARG A 95 -11.78 12.54 3.92
C ARG A 95 -12.31 12.18 2.53
N LYS A 96 -11.51 12.46 1.50
CA LYS A 96 -11.79 12.01 0.14
C LYS A 96 -11.12 10.67 -0.16
N TYR A 97 -11.79 9.84 -0.93
CA TYR A 97 -11.35 8.51 -1.33
C TYR A 97 -11.04 8.46 -2.83
N PRO A 98 -9.95 7.79 -3.25
CA PRO A 98 -9.70 7.55 -4.65
C PRO A 98 -10.69 6.50 -5.18
N MET A 99 -11.46 6.87 -6.20
CA MET A 99 -12.35 5.98 -6.93
C MET A 99 -11.93 5.94 -8.39
N TYR A 100 -11.91 4.74 -8.98
CA TYR A 100 -11.60 4.57 -10.39
C TYR A 100 -12.89 4.52 -11.21
N VAL A 101 -13.03 5.45 -12.15
CA VAL A 101 -14.17 5.53 -13.07
C VAL A 101 -13.71 5.27 -14.49
N ARG A 102 -14.56 4.59 -15.26
CA ARG A 102 -14.29 4.33 -16.68
C ARG A 102 -14.78 5.51 -17.51
N THR A 103 -13.88 6.12 -18.26
CA THR A 103 -14.16 7.21 -19.20
C THR A 103 -13.91 6.75 -20.64
N GLU A 104 -14.29 7.58 -21.61
CA GLU A 104 -14.02 7.32 -23.04
C GLU A 104 -12.51 7.21 -23.35
N GLN A 105 -11.65 7.77 -22.50
CA GLN A 105 -10.19 7.81 -22.66
C GLN A 105 -9.45 6.75 -21.84
N GLY A 106 -10.15 6.00 -20.96
CA GLY A 106 -9.56 4.97 -20.12
C GLY A 106 -10.07 4.95 -18.68
N LEU A 107 -9.24 4.49 -17.75
CA LEU A 107 -9.55 4.50 -16.32
C LEU A 107 -9.05 5.82 -15.71
N ALA A 108 -9.94 6.62 -15.12
CA ALA A 108 -9.58 7.85 -14.43
C ALA A 108 -9.76 7.69 -12.92
N MET A 109 -8.81 8.21 -12.14
CA MET A 109 -8.93 8.29 -10.69
C MET A 109 -9.55 9.63 -10.31
N ILE A 110 -10.68 9.59 -9.61
CA ILE A 110 -11.35 10.76 -9.06
C ILE A 110 -11.38 10.68 -7.54
N MET A 111 -11.42 11.84 -6.87
CA MET A 111 -11.51 11.92 -5.41
C MET A 111 -12.98 12.10 -5.02
N THR A 112 -13.59 11.06 -4.45
CA THR A 112 -15.02 11.05 -4.06
C THR A 112 -15.18 11.11 -2.55
N GLN A 113 -16.40 11.42 -2.11
CA GLN A 113 -16.79 11.24 -0.71
C GLN A 113 -16.90 9.74 -0.37
N PRO A 114 -16.75 9.34 0.91
CA PRO A 114 -16.94 7.96 1.32
C PRO A 114 -18.38 7.52 1.05
N GLU A 115 -18.54 6.29 0.59
CA GLU A 115 -19.85 5.70 0.38
C GLU A 115 -20.55 5.47 1.73
N PRO A 116 -21.90 5.45 1.79
CA PRO A 116 -22.64 5.24 3.02
C PRO A 116 -22.24 3.96 3.77
N ALA A 117 -21.87 2.89 3.06
CA ALA A 117 -21.38 1.65 3.66
C ALA A 117 -20.07 1.88 4.45
N ILE A 118 -19.13 2.62 3.89
CA ILE A 118 -17.85 2.98 4.54
C ILE A 118 -18.10 3.86 5.77
N VAL A 119 -19.07 4.77 5.69
CA VAL A 119 -19.47 5.61 6.83
C VAL A 119 -20.09 4.77 7.95
N ASN A 120 -20.95 3.80 7.63
CA ASN A 120 -21.55 2.90 8.61
C ASN A 120 -20.51 1.99 9.27
N ASP A 121 -19.57 1.46 8.50
CA ASP A 121 -18.46 0.66 9.03
C ASP A 121 -17.60 1.50 9.99
N ALA A 122 -17.32 2.76 9.64
CA ALA A 122 -16.58 3.67 10.49
C ALA A 122 -17.32 4.01 11.80
N LEU A 123 -18.66 4.19 11.74
CA LEU A 123 -19.49 4.37 12.93
C LEU A 123 -19.42 3.15 13.86
N TYR A 124 -19.61 1.95 13.31
CA TYR A 124 -19.55 0.72 14.07
C TYR A 124 -18.17 0.51 14.73
N MET A 125 -17.09 0.77 13.98
CA MET A 125 -15.73 0.65 14.51
C MET A 125 -15.44 1.70 15.59
N ALA A 126 -16.00 2.91 15.49
CA ALA A 126 -15.84 3.94 16.52
C ALA A 126 -16.54 3.54 17.82
N GLU A 127 -17.76 2.99 17.74
CA GLU A 127 -18.49 2.46 18.91
C GLU A 127 -17.72 1.32 19.58
N LEU A 128 -17.21 0.37 18.80
CA LEU A 128 -16.41 -0.75 19.31
C LEU A 128 -15.13 -0.26 20.02
N LEU A 129 -14.48 0.77 19.47
CA LEU A 129 -13.26 1.33 20.05
C LEU A 129 -13.54 2.03 21.39
N GLU A 130 -14.65 2.75 21.50
CA GLU A 130 -15.10 3.35 22.77
C GLU A 130 -15.46 2.29 23.83
N GLU A 131 -16.10 1.18 23.42
CA GLU A 131 -16.40 0.07 24.33
C GLU A 131 -15.13 -0.60 24.86
N MET A 132 -14.13 -0.82 23.99
CA MET A 132 -12.83 -1.36 24.38
C MET A 132 -12.08 -0.43 25.35
N GLU A 133 -12.16 0.89 25.17
CA GLU A 133 -11.58 1.85 26.12
C GLU A 133 -12.30 1.82 27.48
N ARG A 134 -13.63 1.77 27.49
CA ARG A 134 -14.42 1.65 28.73
C ARG A 134 -14.06 0.38 29.49
N ASP A 135 -13.96 -0.75 28.80
CA ASP A 135 -13.60 -2.04 29.41
C ASP A 135 -12.15 -2.08 29.90
N ALA A 136 -11.22 -1.40 29.21
CA ALA A 136 -9.83 -1.26 29.64
C ALA A 136 -9.70 -0.42 30.92
N VAL A 137 -10.52 0.62 31.07
CA VAL A 137 -10.60 1.45 32.29
C VAL A 137 -11.19 0.66 33.46
N VAL A 138 -12.22 -0.16 33.22
CA VAL A 138 -12.86 -0.99 34.27
C VAL A 138 -11.94 -2.12 34.78
N LYS A 139 -11.03 -2.62 33.95
CA LYS A 139 -10.09 -3.71 34.29
C LYS A 139 -8.79 -3.26 34.97
N GLN A 140 -8.60 -1.99 35.29
CA GLN A 140 -7.51 -1.53 36.16
C GLN A 140 -8.00 -1.44 37.61
N PRO A 141 -7.89 -2.51 38.44
CA PRO A 141 -8.03 -2.35 39.88
C PRO A 141 -6.84 -1.53 40.36
N TYR A 142 -7.12 -0.48 41.14
CA TYR A 142 -6.18 0.33 41.92
C TYR A 142 -4.81 -0.33 42.12
N ARG A 143 -3.78 0.17 41.43
CA ARG A 143 -2.40 -0.02 41.87
C ARG A 143 -2.08 1.16 42.78
N HIS A 144 -1.90 0.84 44.06
CA HIS A 144 -1.55 1.72 45.16
C HIS A 144 -0.31 2.57 44.88
#